data_AF-A0A9W9Q9V5-F1
#
_entry.id   AF-A0A9W9Q9V5-F1
#
_cell.length_a   1.000
_cell.length_b   1.000
_cell.length_c   1.000
_cell.angle_alpha   90.00
_cell.angle_beta   90.00
_cell.angle_gamma   90.00
#
_symmetry.space_group_name_H-M   'P 1'
#
loop_
_entity.id
_entity.type
_entity.pdbx_description
1 polymer ?
#
loop_
_entity_poly.entity_id
_entity_poly.type
_entity_poly.pdbx_seq_one_letter_code
_entity_poly.pdbx_strand_id
1 'polypeptide(L)'
;MACNTNLATRPKPYDLSNQPTIFNYELQSSDFDIPADIRVPRKVREAVWGLESQAEDAILSMKKLTKRRDDRFFALCPRDVEQFDQHALSLEHLLQWKADWNTLDPTLSTSAKVPIDAIYIFADEDAYNKTRLEHKQMVEAYLEGKFHVWLSECRAINVLAHHTMSNPRSLLNNNPHVYSNFCKWYQITFSSAMGEWESFRTGLYLPTFEQTVSDLRSMINDRVEGGAGFARSLSSSPE
;
A
#
# COMPACT_ATOMS: atom_id res chain seq x y z
N MET A 1 -8.16 11.24 50.96
CA MET A 1 -8.67 9.88 50.65
C MET A 1 -9.72 10.05 49.56
N ALA A 2 -9.68 9.45 48.38
CA ALA A 2 -8.84 8.40 47.83
C ALA A 2 -8.54 8.70 46.35
N CYS A 3 -7.37 8.23 45.91
CA CYS A 3 -6.83 8.38 44.57
C CYS A 3 -7.50 7.33 43.64
N ASN A 4 -8.20 7.78 42.60
CA ASN A 4 -8.70 6.89 41.55
C ASN A 4 -7.59 6.69 40.52
N THR A 5 -6.92 5.55 40.60
CA THR A 5 -6.01 5.03 39.58
C THR A 5 -6.82 4.52 38.41
N ASN A 6 -6.94 5.35 37.36
CA ASN A 6 -7.31 4.88 36.03
C ASN A 6 -6.24 3.91 35.54
N LEU A 7 -6.56 2.62 35.58
CA LEU A 7 -5.83 1.59 34.84
C LEU A 7 -5.97 1.91 33.36
N ALA A 8 -4.95 2.57 32.82
CA ALA A 8 -4.77 2.73 31.38
C ALA A 8 -4.78 1.33 30.76
N THR A 9 -5.86 1.02 30.05
CA THR A 9 -5.91 -0.11 29.10
C THR A 9 -4.73 0.03 28.16
N ARG A 10 -3.78 -0.91 28.26
CA ARG A 10 -2.67 -1.02 27.29
C ARG A 10 -3.27 -1.03 25.88
N PRO A 11 -2.72 -0.26 24.93
CA PRO A 11 -3.10 -0.40 23.53
C PRO A 11 -2.87 -1.86 23.13
N LYS A 12 -3.88 -2.48 22.52
CA LYS A 12 -3.70 -3.79 21.88
C LYS A 12 -2.59 -3.65 20.82
N PRO A 13 -1.71 -4.65 20.66
CA PRO A 13 -0.71 -4.62 19.59
C PRO A 13 -1.41 -4.42 18.25
N TYR A 14 -0.93 -3.46 17.46
CA TYR A 14 -1.44 -3.16 16.13
C TYR A 14 -1.24 -4.40 15.25
N ASP A 15 -2.33 -5.10 14.95
CA ASP A 15 -2.32 -6.19 13.99
C ASP A 15 -2.30 -5.61 12.58
N LEU A 16 -1.10 -5.51 12.01
CA LEU A 16 -0.86 -5.03 10.65
C LEU A 16 -1.38 -6.01 9.59
N SER A 17 -1.78 -7.24 9.94
CA SER A 17 -2.14 -8.27 8.96
C SER A 17 -3.52 -8.09 8.33
N ASN A 18 -4.38 -7.23 8.89
CA ASN A 18 -5.80 -7.13 8.49
C ASN A 18 -6.18 -5.77 7.86
N GLN A 19 -5.22 -4.90 7.55
CA GLN A 19 -5.51 -3.70 6.77
C GLN A 19 -5.54 -4.00 5.27
N PRO A 20 -6.51 -3.47 4.52
CA PRO A 20 -6.50 -3.58 3.07
C PRO A 20 -5.21 -2.96 2.54
N THR A 21 -4.47 -3.74 1.76
CA THR A 21 -3.26 -3.28 1.06
C THR A 21 -3.46 -3.43 -0.43
N ILE A 22 -2.68 -2.69 -1.22
CA ILE A 22 -2.68 -2.84 -2.68
C ILE A 22 -2.40 -4.28 -3.12
N PHE A 23 -1.71 -5.11 -2.32
CA PHE A 23 -1.45 -6.51 -2.65
C PHE A 23 -2.70 -7.38 -2.65
N ASN A 24 -3.69 -7.04 -1.83
CA ASN A 24 -4.97 -7.75 -1.76
C ASN A 24 -5.95 -7.26 -2.83
N TYR A 25 -5.64 -6.16 -3.52
CA TYR A 25 -6.47 -5.64 -4.59
C TYR A 25 -6.25 -6.45 -5.88
N GLU A 26 -7.35 -7.01 -6.38
CA GLU A 26 -7.43 -7.72 -7.64
C GLU A 26 -8.32 -6.94 -8.60
N LEU A 27 -7.71 -6.41 -9.65
CA LEU A 27 -8.44 -5.72 -10.71
C LEU A 27 -9.34 -6.73 -11.42
N GLN A 28 -10.65 -6.45 -11.48
CA GLN A 28 -11.58 -7.28 -12.23
C GLN A 28 -11.83 -6.64 -13.60
N SER A 29 -11.67 -7.40 -14.69
CA SER A 29 -12.01 -6.90 -16.03
C SER A 29 -13.45 -6.42 -16.12
N SER A 30 -14.36 -7.03 -15.36
CA SER A 30 -15.77 -6.63 -15.27
C SER A 30 -15.98 -5.23 -14.69
N ASP A 31 -15.00 -4.65 -14.00
CA ASP A 31 -15.11 -3.28 -13.49
C ASP A 31 -15.11 -2.25 -14.64
N PHE A 32 -14.59 -2.64 -15.82
CA PHE A 32 -14.57 -1.83 -17.04
C PHE A 32 -15.78 -2.09 -17.94
N ASP A 33 -16.66 -3.02 -17.59
CA ASP A 33 -17.85 -3.33 -18.36
C ASP A 33 -18.95 -2.30 -18.11
N ILE A 34 -19.25 -1.50 -19.13
CA ILE A 34 -20.44 -0.66 -19.12
C ILE A 34 -21.67 -1.58 -19.24
N PRO A 35 -22.63 -1.55 -18.30
CA PRO A 35 -23.84 -2.36 -18.37
C PRO A 35 -24.57 -2.25 -19.71
N ALA A 36 -25.14 -3.36 -20.18
CA ALA A 36 -25.75 -3.47 -21.51
C ALA A 36 -27.00 -2.56 -21.68
N ASP A 37 -27.67 -2.24 -20.58
CA ASP A 37 -28.81 -1.31 -20.52
C ASP A 37 -28.39 0.16 -20.68
N ILE A 38 -27.11 0.48 -20.45
CA ILE A 38 -26.56 1.82 -20.69
C ILE A 38 -26.14 1.97 -22.15
N ARG A 39 -26.94 2.72 -22.91
CA ARG A 39 -26.68 3.02 -24.32
C ARG A 39 -25.54 4.02 -24.46
N VAL A 40 -24.36 3.54 -24.87
CA VAL A 40 -23.19 4.39 -25.19
C VAL A 40 -22.69 4.13 -26.61
N PRO A 41 -22.09 5.13 -27.28
CA PRO A 41 -21.38 4.90 -28.53
C PRO A 41 -20.28 3.86 -28.38
N ARG A 42 -20.06 3.04 -29.43
CA ARG A 42 -19.01 2.01 -29.44
C ARG A 42 -17.64 2.56 -29.04
N LYS A 43 -17.29 3.74 -29.55
CA LYS A 43 -16.03 4.43 -29.24
C LYS A 43 -15.86 4.74 -27.74
N VAL A 44 -16.93 5.06 -27.02
CA VAL A 44 -16.89 5.28 -25.57
C VAL A 44 -16.66 3.96 -24.83
N ARG A 45 -17.35 2.90 -25.25
CA ARG A 45 -17.20 1.55 -24.69
C ARG A 45 -15.79 1.00 -24.90
N GLU A 46 -15.26 1.12 -26.11
CA GLU A 46 -13.89 0.75 -26.45
C GLU A 46 -12.87 1.55 -25.62
N ALA A 47 -13.11 2.85 -25.41
CA ALA A 47 -12.23 3.68 -24.61
C ALA A 47 -12.23 3.27 -23.13
N VAL A 48 -13.41 3.00 -22.54
CA VAL A 48 -13.50 2.47 -21.17
C VAL A 48 -12.80 1.12 -21.05
N TRP A 49 -13.01 0.21 -22.00
CA TRP A 49 -12.32 -1.08 -21.98
C TRP A 49 -10.80 -0.92 -22.09
N GLY A 50 -10.32 0.01 -22.91
CA GLY A 50 -8.90 0.36 -23.03
C GLY A 50 -8.25 0.92 -21.76
N LEU A 51 -9.03 1.32 -20.75
CA LEU A 51 -8.49 1.72 -19.45
C LEU A 51 -7.94 0.55 -18.64
N GLU A 52 -8.40 -0.68 -18.90
CA GLU A 52 -8.01 -1.86 -18.13
C GLU A 52 -6.49 -2.02 -18.08
N SER A 53 -5.83 -1.95 -19.23
CA SER A 53 -4.37 -2.08 -19.30
C SER A 53 -3.64 -0.95 -18.57
N GLN A 54 -4.21 0.28 -18.58
CA GLN A 54 -3.61 1.43 -17.90
C GLN A 54 -3.75 1.31 -16.38
N ALA A 55 -4.91 0.85 -15.89
CA ALA A 55 -5.11 0.54 -14.48
C ALA A 55 -4.15 -0.55 -14.02
N GLU A 56 -4.06 -1.65 -14.78
CA GLU A 56 -3.17 -2.77 -14.47
C GLU A 56 -1.71 -2.30 -14.35
N ASP A 57 -1.24 -1.53 -15.34
CA ASP A 57 0.12 -0.99 -15.33
C ASP A 57 0.41 -0.08 -14.13
N ALA A 58 -0.56 0.76 -13.75
CA ALA A 58 -0.45 1.63 -12.59
C ALA A 58 -0.45 0.83 -11.28
N ILE A 59 -1.36 -0.13 -11.15
CA ILE A 59 -1.48 -1.00 -9.96
C ILE A 59 -0.22 -1.85 -9.78
N LEU A 60 0.32 -2.45 -10.84
CA LEU A 60 1.55 -3.24 -10.76
C LEU A 60 2.74 -2.38 -10.33
N SER A 61 2.84 -1.16 -10.84
CA SER A 61 3.86 -0.21 -10.38
C SER A 61 3.65 0.22 -8.93
N MET A 62 2.41 0.42 -8.49
CA MET A 62 2.08 0.70 -7.10
C MET A 62 2.49 -0.45 -6.18
N LYS A 63 2.17 -1.71 -6.54
CA LYS A 63 2.57 -2.93 -5.82
C LYS A 63 4.09 -2.99 -5.64
N LYS A 64 4.87 -2.65 -6.67
CA LYS A 64 6.35 -2.62 -6.60
C LYS A 64 6.85 -1.56 -5.60
N LEU A 65 6.27 -0.35 -5.63
CA LEU A 65 6.63 0.72 -4.69
C LEU A 65 6.25 0.37 -3.25
N THR A 66 5.06 -0.19 -3.04
CA THR A 66 4.62 -0.65 -1.72
C THR A 66 5.53 -1.75 -1.19
N LYS A 67 5.95 -2.70 -2.04
CA LYS A 67 6.90 -3.74 -1.63
C LYS A 67 8.21 -3.12 -1.13
N ARG A 68 8.79 -2.21 -1.90
CA ARG A 68 10.02 -1.50 -1.50
C ARG A 68 9.85 -0.72 -0.19
N ARG A 69 8.67 -0.14 0.04
CA ARG A 69 8.33 0.52 1.31
C ARG A 69 8.23 -0.47 2.47
N ASP A 70 7.67 -1.65 2.24
CA ASP A 70 7.54 -2.67 3.28
C ASP A 70 8.91 -3.27 3.64
N ASP A 71 9.83 -3.34 2.67
CA ASP A 71 11.23 -3.72 2.84
C ASP A 71 12.10 -2.62 3.50
N ARG A 72 11.51 -1.52 4.01
CA ARG A 72 12.23 -0.37 4.58
C ARG A 72 13.24 -0.72 5.67
N PHE A 73 12.99 -1.78 6.43
CA PHE A 73 13.91 -2.18 7.51
C PHE A 73 15.27 -2.59 6.96
N PHE A 74 15.30 -3.24 5.79
CA PHE A 74 16.56 -3.61 5.13
C PHE A 74 17.35 -2.39 4.63
N ALA A 75 16.70 -1.23 4.48
CA ALA A 75 17.35 0.01 4.11
C ALA A 75 18.08 0.70 5.28
N LEU A 76 17.94 0.19 6.51
CA LEU A 76 18.67 0.67 7.68
C LEU A 76 20.15 0.26 7.67
N CYS A 77 20.53 -0.70 6.83
CA CYS A 77 21.90 -1.17 6.70
C CYS A 77 22.39 -1.04 5.25
N PRO A 78 23.55 -0.37 5.01
CA PRO A 78 24.19 -0.38 3.70
C PRO A 78 24.45 -1.81 3.22
N ARG A 79 24.35 -2.05 1.92
CA ARG A 79 24.54 -3.40 1.34
C ARG A 79 26.01 -3.81 1.20
N ASP A 80 26.91 -2.85 1.30
CA ASP A 80 28.34 -2.99 1.07
C ASP A 80 29.16 -3.19 2.35
N VAL A 81 28.49 -3.27 3.51
CA VAL A 81 29.14 -3.55 4.80
C VAL A 81 29.01 -5.02 5.18
N GLU A 82 30.02 -5.55 5.89
CA GLU A 82 30.09 -6.96 6.31
C GLU A 82 28.89 -7.40 7.17
N GLN A 83 28.24 -6.44 7.84
CA GLN A 83 27.12 -6.68 8.74
C GLN A 83 25.77 -6.88 8.02
N PHE A 84 25.70 -6.60 6.71
CA PHE A 84 24.43 -6.61 5.98
C PHE A 84 23.75 -7.98 6.01
N ASP A 85 24.49 -9.07 5.80
CA ASP A 85 23.91 -10.42 5.77
C ASP A 85 23.31 -10.81 7.13
N GLN A 86 24.00 -10.48 8.23
CA GLN A 86 23.49 -10.72 9.58
C GLN A 86 22.25 -9.87 9.88
N HIS A 87 22.24 -8.62 9.42
CA HIS A 87 21.09 -7.74 9.53
C HIS A 87 19.88 -8.25 8.76
N ALA A 88 20.08 -8.65 7.50
CA ALA A 88 19.03 -9.18 6.65
C ALA A 88 18.43 -10.46 7.22
N LEU A 89 19.26 -11.43 7.65
CA LEU A 89 18.80 -12.66 8.30
C LEU A 89 18.01 -12.39 9.58
N SER A 90 18.46 -11.40 10.38
CA SER A 90 17.74 -11.00 11.60
C SER A 90 16.37 -10.43 11.28
N LEU A 91 16.26 -9.59 10.26
CA LEU A 91 14.97 -9.05 9.80
C LEU A 91 14.07 -10.13 9.23
N GLU A 92 14.59 -11.08 8.46
CA GLU A 92 13.82 -12.22 7.96
C GLU A 92 13.21 -13.04 9.10
N HIS A 93 14.00 -13.40 10.11
CA HIS A 93 13.50 -14.09 11.30
C HIS A 93 12.42 -13.28 12.03
N LEU A 94 12.62 -11.97 12.18
CA LEU A 94 11.64 -11.09 12.82
C LEU A 94 10.35 -11.02 12.01
N LEU A 95 10.42 -10.86 10.69
CA LEU A 95 9.26 -10.71 9.80
C LEU A 95 8.48 -12.02 9.63
N GLN A 96 9.17 -13.17 9.61
CA GLN A 96 8.55 -14.49 9.48
C GLN A 96 7.98 -15.03 10.80
N TRP A 97 8.30 -14.41 11.94
CA TRP A 97 7.76 -14.83 13.23
C TRP A 97 6.23 -14.76 13.23
N LYS A 98 5.59 -15.93 13.38
CA LYS A 98 4.14 -16.19 13.25
C LYS A 98 3.53 -16.11 11.85
N ALA A 99 4.33 -16.11 10.77
CA ALA A 99 3.80 -16.15 9.40
C ALA A 99 2.87 -17.36 9.16
N ASP A 100 3.13 -18.49 9.81
CA ASP A 100 2.33 -19.73 9.68
C ASP A 100 1.36 -19.97 10.85
N TRP A 101 1.20 -19.01 11.78
CA TRP A 101 0.36 -19.22 12.95
C TRP A 101 -1.13 -19.11 12.58
N ASN A 102 -1.80 -20.26 12.49
CA ASN A 102 -3.24 -20.33 12.26
C ASN A 102 -4.01 -20.15 13.58
N THR A 103 -4.71 -19.02 13.71
CA THR A 103 -5.54 -18.71 14.89
C THR A 103 -6.78 -19.62 15.03
N LEU A 104 -7.15 -20.35 13.96
CA LEU A 104 -8.26 -21.29 13.93
C LEU A 104 -7.87 -22.71 14.39
N ASP A 105 -6.57 -22.99 14.56
CA ASP A 105 -6.10 -24.26 15.10
C ASP A 105 -5.45 -24.03 16.49
N PRO A 106 -6.21 -24.21 17.59
CA PRO A 106 -5.74 -23.95 18.94
C PRO A 106 -4.65 -24.94 19.43
N THR A 107 -4.28 -25.95 18.62
CA THR A 107 -3.21 -26.90 18.95
C THR A 107 -1.83 -26.44 18.48
N LEU A 108 -1.75 -25.44 17.61
CA LEU A 108 -0.50 -24.78 17.25
C LEU A 108 -0.11 -23.78 18.35
N SER A 109 0.76 -24.22 19.26
CA SER A 109 1.46 -23.40 20.25
C SER A 109 1.89 -22.05 19.66
N THR A 110 1.77 -20.97 20.43
CA THR A 110 2.31 -19.66 20.04
C THR A 110 3.78 -19.84 19.61
N SER A 111 4.13 -19.43 18.39
CA SER A 111 5.51 -19.53 17.90
C SER A 111 6.48 -19.02 18.95
N ALA A 112 7.47 -19.83 19.31
CA ALA A 112 8.50 -19.45 20.27
C ALA A 112 9.13 -18.12 19.83
N LYS A 113 9.43 -17.25 20.79
CA LYS A 113 10.10 -15.98 20.49
C LYS A 113 11.47 -16.26 19.87
N VAL A 114 11.95 -15.33 19.05
CA VAL A 114 13.27 -15.43 18.44
C VAL A 114 14.33 -15.25 19.55
N PRO A 115 15.34 -16.13 19.65
CA PRO A 115 16.44 -15.96 20.60
C PRO A 115 17.18 -14.65 20.35
N ILE A 116 17.54 -13.93 21.43
CA ILE A 116 18.24 -12.65 21.32
C ILE A 116 19.59 -12.76 20.61
N ASP A 117 20.30 -13.88 20.81
CA ASP A 117 21.61 -14.15 20.20
C ASP A 117 21.53 -14.36 18.68
N ALA A 118 20.33 -14.54 18.13
CA ALA A 118 20.07 -14.64 16.70
C ALA A 118 19.72 -13.30 16.05
N ILE A 119 19.73 -12.19 16.81
CA ILE A 119 19.34 -10.86 16.35
C ILE A 119 20.53 -9.92 16.33
N TYR A 120 20.89 -9.50 15.12
CA TYR A 120 21.93 -8.52 14.82
C TYR A 120 21.29 -7.39 14.01
N ILE A 121 21.11 -6.23 14.63
CA ILE A 121 20.45 -5.09 13.99
C ILE A 121 21.44 -3.95 13.86
N PHE A 122 21.61 -3.49 12.63
CA PHE A 122 22.35 -2.29 12.29
C PHE A 122 21.36 -1.21 11.86
N ALA A 123 21.61 0.03 12.27
CA ALA A 123 20.76 1.16 11.94
C ALA A 123 21.63 2.38 11.64
N ASP A 124 21.72 2.72 10.36
CA ASP A 124 22.44 3.86 9.82
C ASP A 124 21.44 4.83 9.19
N GLU A 125 21.40 6.03 9.76
CA GLU A 125 20.48 7.08 9.37
C GLU A 125 20.82 7.65 7.98
N ASP A 126 22.10 7.79 7.65
CA ASP A 126 22.56 8.35 6.37
C ASP A 126 22.22 7.38 5.22
N ALA A 127 22.46 6.09 5.44
CA ALA A 127 22.10 5.02 4.50
C ALA A 127 20.59 4.96 4.26
N TYR A 128 19.80 5.07 5.34
CA TYR A 128 18.35 5.10 5.25
C TYR A 128 17.85 6.35 4.53
N ASN A 129 18.38 7.53 4.87
CA ASN A 129 17.99 8.79 4.26
C ASN A 129 18.34 8.86 2.76
N LYS A 130 19.47 8.29 2.35
CA LYS A 130 19.81 8.11 0.93
C LYS A 130 18.76 7.26 0.21
N THR A 131 18.44 6.09 0.76
CA THR A 131 17.42 5.19 0.19
C THR A 131 16.04 5.85 0.14
N ARG A 132 15.70 6.64 1.16
CA ARG A 132 14.45 7.39 1.24
C ARG A 132 14.35 8.46 0.16
N LEU A 133 15.44 9.16 -0.14
CA LEU A 133 15.47 10.15 -1.22
C LEU A 133 15.30 9.48 -2.59
N GLU A 134 16.01 8.38 -2.84
CA GLU A 134 15.86 7.61 -4.09
C GLU A 134 14.44 7.07 -4.25
N HIS A 135 13.86 6.53 -3.18
CA HIS A 135 12.47 6.03 -3.19
C HIS A 135 11.46 7.15 -3.44
N LYS A 136 11.68 8.33 -2.83
CA LYS A 136 10.84 9.51 -3.07
C LYS A 136 10.81 9.87 -4.56
N GLN A 137 11.95 9.89 -5.23
CA GLN A 137 12.02 10.15 -6.68
C GLN A 137 11.26 9.09 -7.49
N MET A 138 11.32 7.81 -7.09
CA MET A 138 10.54 6.75 -7.74
C MET A 138 9.03 6.93 -7.57
N VAL A 139 8.58 7.36 -6.39
CA VAL A 139 7.17 7.67 -6.12
C VAL A 139 6.73 8.87 -6.95
N GLU A 140 7.52 9.94 -7.00
CA GLU A 140 7.25 11.12 -7.82
C GLU A 140 7.14 10.76 -9.31
N ALA A 141 8.11 9.99 -9.84
CA ALA A 141 8.08 9.52 -11.23
C ALA A 141 6.86 8.62 -11.54
N TYR A 142 6.41 7.81 -10.58
CA TYR A 142 5.18 7.04 -10.72
C TYR A 142 3.93 7.93 -10.77
N LEU A 143 3.86 8.92 -9.86
CA LEU A 143 2.73 9.84 -9.77
C LEU A 143 2.61 10.74 -11.00
N GLU A 144 3.74 11.20 -11.55
CA GLU A 144 3.81 12.02 -12.76
C GLU A 144 3.72 11.20 -14.06
N GLY A 145 4.07 9.91 -13.99
CA GLY A 145 4.02 8.99 -15.11
C GLY A 145 2.71 8.20 -15.15
N LYS A 146 2.79 6.91 -14.79
CA LYS A 146 1.69 5.96 -14.98
C LYS A 146 0.39 6.37 -14.29
N PHE A 147 0.48 6.89 -13.06
CA PHE A 147 -0.70 7.32 -12.34
C PHE A 147 -1.34 8.56 -12.96
N HIS A 148 -0.53 9.49 -13.47
CA HIS A 148 -1.03 10.64 -14.21
C HIS A 148 -1.71 10.24 -15.52
N VAL A 149 -1.10 9.32 -16.28
CA VAL A 149 -1.69 8.79 -17.52
C VAL A 149 -3.05 8.17 -17.24
N TRP A 150 -3.15 7.31 -16.22
CA TRP A 150 -4.43 6.75 -15.76
C TRP A 150 -5.50 7.84 -15.53
N LEU A 151 -5.17 8.87 -14.73
CA LEU A 151 -6.10 9.95 -14.43
C LEU A 151 -6.47 10.77 -15.67
N SER A 152 -5.52 10.98 -16.57
CA SER A 152 -5.73 11.71 -17.82
C SER A 152 -6.69 10.95 -18.74
N GLU A 153 -6.51 9.65 -18.91
CA GLU A 153 -7.39 8.80 -19.73
C GLU A 153 -8.81 8.73 -19.15
N CYS A 154 -8.95 8.62 -17.82
CA CYS A 154 -10.24 8.73 -17.15
C CYS A 154 -10.97 10.05 -17.45
N ARG A 155 -10.23 11.17 -17.48
CA ARG A 155 -10.80 12.47 -17.88
C ARG A 155 -11.16 12.50 -19.37
N ALA A 156 -10.29 11.95 -20.23
CA ALA A 156 -10.51 11.91 -21.67
C ALA A 156 -11.79 11.14 -22.02
N ILE A 157 -12.11 10.06 -21.29
CA ILE A 157 -13.37 9.31 -21.47
C ILE A 157 -14.60 10.13 -21.09
N ASN A 158 -14.56 10.88 -20.00
CA ASN A 158 -15.66 11.78 -19.65
C ASN A 158 -15.90 12.84 -20.73
N VAL A 159 -14.82 13.43 -21.26
CA VAL A 159 -14.88 14.40 -22.36
C VAL A 159 -15.42 13.74 -23.63
N LEU A 160 -14.95 12.55 -23.97
CA LEU A 160 -15.40 11.77 -25.13
C LEU A 160 -16.89 11.41 -25.02
N ALA A 161 -17.33 10.92 -23.86
CA ALA A 161 -18.73 10.57 -23.60
C ALA A 161 -19.62 11.81 -23.74
N HIS A 162 -19.24 12.92 -23.12
CA HIS A 162 -19.96 14.19 -23.26
C HIS A 162 -20.07 14.62 -24.73
N HIS A 163 -18.95 14.67 -25.46
CA HIS A 163 -18.96 15.10 -26.85
C HIS A 163 -19.73 14.17 -27.78
N THR A 164 -19.77 12.87 -27.52
CA THR A 164 -20.42 11.89 -28.42
C THR A 164 -21.91 11.74 -28.11
N MET A 165 -22.33 11.98 -26.88
CA MET A 165 -23.70 11.76 -26.41
C MET A 165 -24.52 13.05 -26.35
N SER A 166 -23.87 14.21 -26.15
CA SER A 166 -24.53 15.53 -26.11
C SER A 166 -24.46 16.29 -27.45
N ASN A 167 -23.89 15.69 -28.50
CA ASN A 167 -23.80 16.35 -29.82
C ASN A 167 -25.17 16.42 -30.50
N PRO A 168 -25.62 17.58 -31.01
CA PRO A 168 -26.89 17.74 -31.72
C PRO A 168 -27.09 16.79 -32.90
N ARG A 169 -26.00 16.32 -33.52
CA ARG A 169 -25.99 15.37 -34.64
C ARG A 169 -25.98 13.91 -34.21
N SER A 170 -25.87 13.62 -32.92
CA SER A 170 -25.87 12.26 -32.38
C SER A 170 -27.29 11.73 -32.30
N LEU A 171 -27.52 10.51 -32.81
CA LEU A 171 -28.81 9.82 -32.68
C LEU A 171 -29.21 9.57 -31.21
N LEU A 172 -28.25 9.65 -30.28
CA LEU A 172 -28.48 9.50 -28.84
C LEU A 172 -28.90 10.80 -28.13
N ASN A 173 -28.69 11.97 -28.76
CA ASN A 173 -29.01 13.27 -28.15
C ASN A 173 -30.53 13.49 -27.98
N ASN A 174 -31.34 12.72 -28.69
CA ASN A 174 -32.80 12.76 -28.57
C ASN A 174 -33.32 12.18 -27.24
N ASN A 175 -32.44 11.60 -26.40
CA ASN A 175 -32.81 11.08 -25.09
C ASN A 175 -31.84 11.61 -24.00
N PRO A 176 -32.25 12.63 -23.22
CA PRO A 176 -31.40 13.25 -22.19
C PRO A 176 -31.01 12.28 -21.05
N HIS A 177 -31.73 11.16 -20.89
CA HIS A 177 -31.40 10.15 -19.89
C HIS A 177 -30.18 9.31 -20.25
N VAL A 178 -29.77 9.28 -21.52
CA VAL A 178 -28.67 8.43 -22.00
C VAL A 178 -27.33 8.86 -21.41
N TYR A 179 -26.98 10.15 -21.49
CA TYR A 179 -25.77 10.67 -20.87
C TYR A 179 -25.85 10.62 -19.33
N SER A 180 -27.02 10.92 -18.75
CA SER A 180 -27.23 10.84 -17.30
C SER A 180 -26.98 9.44 -16.73
N ASN A 181 -27.44 8.39 -17.41
CA ASN A 181 -27.23 7.00 -16.98
C ASN A 181 -25.76 6.60 -17.03
N PHE A 182 -25.04 6.98 -18.10
CA PHE A 182 -23.59 6.80 -18.18
C PHE A 182 -22.88 7.50 -17.02
N CYS A 183 -23.19 8.77 -16.75
CA CYS A 183 -22.57 9.51 -15.65
C CYS A 183 -22.84 8.86 -14.28
N LYS A 184 -24.05 8.36 -14.04
CA LYS A 184 -24.39 7.66 -12.79
C LYS A 184 -23.53 6.42 -12.61
N TRP A 185 -23.46 5.55 -13.63
CA TRP A 185 -22.59 4.38 -13.57
C TRP A 185 -21.11 4.76 -13.40
N TYR A 186 -20.64 5.74 -14.18
CA TYR A 186 -19.25 6.18 -14.15
C TYR A 186 -18.85 6.71 -12.76
N GLN A 187 -19.71 7.51 -12.13
CA GLN A 187 -19.41 8.13 -10.84
C GLN A 187 -19.64 7.20 -9.66
N ILE A 188 -20.71 6.40 -9.67
CA ILE A 188 -21.13 5.59 -8.52
C ILE A 188 -20.47 4.22 -8.54
N THR A 189 -20.37 3.59 -9.70
CA THR A 189 -19.85 2.23 -9.83
C THR A 189 -18.38 2.24 -10.20
N PHE A 190 -18.05 2.77 -11.38
CA PHE A 190 -16.68 2.73 -11.91
C PHE A 190 -15.70 3.52 -11.03
N SER A 191 -15.99 4.78 -10.75
CA SER A 191 -15.10 5.64 -9.95
C SER A 191 -14.98 5.16 -8.50
N SER A 192 -16.00 4.49 -7.95
CA SER A 192 -15.92 3.92 -6.60
C SER A 192 -14.99 2.71 -6.57
N ALA A 193 -15.11 1.81 -7.55
CA ALA A 193 -14.24 0.63 -7.66
C ALA A 193 -12.78 1.03 -7.90
N MET A 194 -12.54 2.01 -8.77
CA MET A 194 -11.19 2.53 -9.02
C MET A 194 -10.65 3.34 -7.84
N GLY A 195 -11.52 4.08 -7.15
CA GLY A 195 -11.15 4.88 -5.99
C GLY A 195 -10.53 4.08 -4.85
N GLU A 196 -10.89 2.79 -4.72
CA GLU A 196 -10.32 1.89 -3.70
C GLU A 196 -8.80 1.77 -3.87
N TRP A 197 -8.32 1.32 -5.04
CA TRP A 197 -6.89 1.14 -5.25
C TRP A 197 -6.15 2.48 -5.36
N GLU A 198 -6.80 3.50 -5.92
CA GLU A 198 -6.24 4.85 -6.02
C GLU A 198 -5.92 5.46 -4.66
N SER A 199 -6.63 5.05 -3.59
CA SER A 199 -6.45 5.56 -2.23
C SER A 199 -5.10 5.14 -1.62
N PHE A 200 -4.58 3.97 -2.02
CA PHE A 200 -3.31 3.43 -1.51
C PHE A 200 -2.09 4.28 -1.90
N ARG A 201 -2.22 5.19 -2.87
CA ARG A 201 -1.14 6.13 -3.26
C ARG A 201 -0.60 6.94 -2.08
N THR A 202 -1.46 7.25 -1.10
CA THR A 202 -1.10 8.05 0.08
C THR A 202 -0.07 7.35 0.97
N GLY A 203 -0.04 6.03 0.94
CA GLY A 203 0.88 5.21 1.72
C GLY A 203 2.20 4.89 1.01
N LEU A 204 2.51 5.46 -0.15
CA LEU A 204 3.69 5.04 -0.93
C LEU A 204 5.03 5.56 -0.39
N TYR A 205 5.03 6.69 0.31
CA TYR A 205 6.26 7.26 0.82
C TYR A 205 6.81 6.45 2.00
N LEU A 206 8.14 6.38 2.06
CA LEU A 206 8.83 5.78 3.20
C LEU A 206 8.62 6.63 4.47
N PRO A 207 8.40 6.00 5.64
CA PRO A 207 8.43 6.67 6.93
C PRO A 207 9.77 7.36 7.19
N THR A 208 9.82 8.22 8.20
CA THR A 208 11.11 8.78 8.66
C THR A 208 12.00 7.69 9.28
N PHE A 209 13.28 8.01 9.48
CA PHE A 209 14.21 7.10 10.13
C PHE A 209 13.73 6.73 11.53
N GLU A 210 13.29 7.72 12.31
CA GLU A 210 12.83 7.54 13.69
C GLU A 210 11.56 6.69 13.76
N GLN A 211 10.63 6.90 12.81
CA GLN A 211 9.42 6.08 12.70
C GLN A 211 9.80 4.62 12.39
N THR A 212 10.72 4.40 11.47
CA THR A 212 11.16 3.06 11.07
C THR A 212 11.90 2.35 12.21
N VAL A 213 12.81 3.04 12.91
CA VAL A 213 13.50 2.49 14.08
C VAL A 213 12.51 2.22 15.22
N SER A 214 11.52 3.09 15.43
CA SER A 214 10.46 2.87 16.42
C SER A 214 9.63 1.62 16.11
N ASP A 215 9.22 1.44 14.85
CA ASP A 215 8.51 0.25 14.39
C ASP A 215 9.36 -1.02 14.61
N LEU A 216 10.65 -0.95 14.26
CA LEU A 216 11.60 -2.05 14.45
C LEU A 216 11.77 -2.40 15.93
N ARG A 217 11.85 -1.41 16.82
CA ARG A 217 11.90 -1.63 18.28
C ARG A 217 10.64 -2.29 18.80
N SER A 218 9.47 -1.87 18.32
CA SER A 218 8.19 -2.52 18.67
C SER A 218 8.19 -3.99 18.23
N MET A 219 8.64 -4.25 16.99
CA MET A 219 8.77 -5.60 16.45
C MET A 219 9.72 -6.46 17.29
N ILE A 220 10.89 -5.94 17.66
CA ILE A 220 11.85 -6.67 18.51
C ILE A 220 11.27 -6.95 19.90
N ASN A 221 10.66 -5.96 20.55
CA ASN A 221 10.08 -6.12 21.88
C ASN A 221 9.03 -7.24 21.92
N ASP A 222 8.21 -7.32 20.88
CA ASP A 222 7.12 -8.29 20.81
C ASP A 222 7.64 -9.69 20.45
N ARG A 223 8.62 -9.78 19.54
CA ARG A 223 9.02 -11.03 18.87
C ARG A 223 10.29 -11.69 19.43
N VAL A 224 11.14 -10.97 20.15
CA VAL A 224 12.44 -11.45 20.65
C VAL A 224 12.40 -11.77 22.15
N GLU A 225 13.09 -12.84 22.55
CA GLU A 225 13.31 -13.20 23.94
C GLU A 225 14.07 -12.08 24.68
N GLY A 226 13.55 -11.61 25.81
CA GLY A 226 14.15 -10.46 26.51
C GLY A 226 14.14 -9.14 25.70
N GLY A 227 13.37 -9.06 24.60
CA GLY A 227 13.41 -7.96 23.63
C GLY A 227 13.24 -6.55 24.20
N ALA A 228 12.58 -6.39 25.35
CA ALA A 228 12.48 -5.11 26.06
C ALA A 228 13.83 -4.53 26.50
N GLY A 229 14.84 -5.37 26.77
CA GLY A 229 16.21 -4.95 27.06
C GLY A 229 16.95 -4.48 25.82
N PHE A 230 16.89 -5.26 24.74
CA PHE A 230 17.55 -4.97 23.46
C PHE A 230 16.94 -3.76 22.73
N ALA A 231 15.61 -3.61 22.76
CA ALA A 231 14.95 -2.45 22.19
C ALA A 231 15.38 -1.13 22.85
N ARG A 232 15.75 -1.17 24.15
CA ARG A 232 16.28 -0.02 24.89
C ARG A 232 17.75 0.28 24.54
N SER A 233 18.58 -0.71 24.22
CA SER A 233 19.96 -0.48 23.80
C SER A 233 20.07 0.15 22.41
N LEU A 234 19.07 -0.07 21.54
CA LEU A 234 18.95 0.64 20.25
C LEU A 234 18.67 2.14 20.41
N SER A 235 18.30 2.63 21.60
CA SER A 235 18.12 4.06 21.93
C SER A 235 19.38 4.73 22.46
N SER A 236 20.45 3.96 22.65
CA SER A 236 21.69 4.42 23.28
C SER A 236 22.89 4.14 22.38
N SER A 237 22.79 4.40 21.07
CA SER A 237 24.01 4.49 20.26
C SER A 237 24.74 5.76 20.70
N PRO A 238 25.95 5.64 21.26
CA PRO A 238 26.73 6.77 21.74
C PRO A 238 27.32 7.55 20.57
N GLU A 239 27.37 8.88 20.74
CA GLU A 239 28.38 9.73 20.10
C GLU A 239 29.81 9.23 20.42
#